data_AF-A0A5K1CKE4-F1
#
_entry.id   AF-A0A5K1CKE4-F1
#
_cell.length_a   1.000
_cell.length_b   1.000
_cell.length_c   1.000
_cell.angle_alpha   90.00
_cell.angle_beta   90.00
_cell.angle_gamma   90.00
#
_symmetry.space_group_name_H-M   'P 1'
#
loop_
_entity.id
_entity.type
_entity.pdbx_description
1 polymer ?
#
loop_
_entity_poly.entity_id
_entity_poly.type
_entity_poly.pdbx_seq_one_letter_code
_entity_poly.pdbx_strand_id
1 'polypeptide(L)' 'VVSEPSLCKSGVYWSWNKDSASFENQLSQEASDTEKARKVWDLSEKLVGLA' A
#
# COMPACT_ATOMS: atom_id res chain seq x y z
N VAL A 1 -8.44 -9.68 11.98
CA VAL A 1 -9.81 -9.11 12.00
C VAL A 1 -9.70 -7.65 11.56
N VAL A 2 -10.60 -7.15 10.72
CA VAL A 2 -10.66 -5.71 10.39
C VAL A 2 -11.64 -5.06 11.37
N SER A 3 -11.20 -4.04 12.10
CA SER A 3 -12.02 -3.38 13.13
C SER A 3 -13.11 -2.49 12.53
N GLU A 4 -12.89 -1.93 11.34
CA GLU A 4 -13.82 -1.05 10.61
C GLU A 4 -14.20 -1.71 9.28
N PRO A 5 -15.41 -2.31 9.16
CA PRO A 5 -15.81 -3.05 7.96
C PRO A 5 -15.75 -2.24 6.66
N SER A 6 -15.92 -0.91 6.72
CA SER A 6 -15.81 -0.03 5.54
C SER A 6 -14.39 0.03 4.96
N LEU A 7 -13.37 -0.34 5.74
CA LEU A 7 -11.96 -0.35 5.35
C LEU A 7 -11.46 -1.76 5.01
N CYS A 8 -12.34 -2.69 4.61
CA CYS A 8 -11.98 -4.08 4.35
C CYS A 8 -11.40 -4.38 2.95
N LYS A 9 -11.27 -3.37 2.08
CA LYS A 9 -10.77 -3.54 0.71
C LYS A 9 -9.25 -3.67 0.71
N SER A 10 -8.74 -4.70 0.03
CA SER A 10 -7.29 -4.91 -0.14
C SER A 10 -6.74 -4.10 -1.32
N GLY A 11 -5.44 -3.80 -1.28
CA GLY A 11 -4.72 -3.14 -2.38
C GLY A 11 -5.02 -1.64 -2.55
N VAL A 12 -5.65 -1.01 -1.56
CA VAL A 12 -5.97 0.43 -1.60
C VAL A 12 -5.17 1.21 -0.57
N TYR A 13 -4.90 2.47 -0.89
CA TYR A 13 -4.24 3.40 0.01
C TYR A 13 -5.29 4.28 0.69
N TRP A 14 -5.66 3.94 1.93
CA TRP A 14 -6.62 4.71 2.71
C TRP A 14 -5.99 6.01 3.23
N SER A 15 -6.68 7.13 3.04
CA SER A 15 -6.31 8.43 3.60
C SER A 15 -7.49 9.06 4.35
N TRP A 16 -7.23 10.13 5.10
CA TRP A 16 -8.23 10.87 5.87
C TRP A 16 -7.89 12.35 5.91
N ASN A 17 -8.88 13.18 6.21
CA ASN A 17 -8.72 14.59 6.51
C ASN A 17 -9.73 15.00 7.60
N LYS A 18 -9.70 16.28 8.02
CA LYS A 18 -10.61 16.81 9.06
C LYS A 18 -12.08 16.84 8.62
N ASP A 19 -12.33 16.94 7.32
CA ASP A 19 -13.60 17.37 6.74
C ASP A 19 -14.44 16.20 6.22
N SER A 20 -13.88 14.99 6.16
CA SER A 20 -14.57 13.80 5.62
C SER A 20 -14.18 12.51 6.34
N ALA A 21 -14.99 11.47 6.10
CA ALA A 21 -14.61 10.10 6.41
C ALA A 21 -13.36 9.66 5.60
N SER A 22 -12.76 8.55 6.00
CA SER A 22 -11.65 7.94 5.26
C SER A 22 -12.05 7.64 3.81
N PHE A 23 -11.09 7.81 2.90
CA PHE A 23 -11.31 7.64 1.46
C PHE A 23 -10.13 6.92 0.80
N GLU A 24 -10.39 6.29 -0.34
CA GLU A 24 -9.35 5.70 -1.18
C GLU A 24 -8.57 6.82 -1.88
N ASN A 25 -7.27 6.92 -1.60
CA ASN A 25 -6.43 7.95 -2.16
C ASN A 25 -5.67 7.46 -3.41
N GLN A 26 -5.40 8.39 -4.32
CA GLN A 26 -4.65 8.11 -5.53
C GLN A 26 -3.15 7.98 -5.23
N LEU A 27 -2.54 6.90 -5.70
CA LEU A 27 -1.10 6.68 -5.58
C LEU A 27 -0.33 7.59 -6.54
N SER A 28 0.89 7.96 -6.15
CA SER A 28 1.84 8.61 -7.05
C SER A 28 2.26 7.65 -8.16
N GLN A 29 2.81 8.17 -9.27
CA GLN A 29 3.33 7.33 -10.36
C GLN A 29 4.39 6.34 -9.86
N GLU A 30 5.28 6.80 -8.98
CA GLU A 30 6.32 5.95 -8.40
C GLU A 30 5.76 4.86 -7.48
N ALA A 31 4.78 5.19 -6.62
CA ALA A 31 4.15 4.20 -5.75
C ALA A 31 3.25 3.22 -6.51
N SER A 32 2.82 3.59 -7.72
CA SER A 32 2.00 2.76 -8.61
C SER A 32 2.83 1.87 -9.55
N ASP A 33 4.16 2.01 -9.55
CA ASP A 33 5.05 1.26 -10.44
C ASP A 33 5.23 -0.19 -9.94
N THR A 34 4.49 -1.10 -10.57
CA THR A 34 4.51 -2.53 -10.22
C THR A 34 5.84 -3.22 -10.53
N GLU A 35 6.59 -2.77 -11.55
CA GLU A 35 7.89 -3.34 -11.88
C GLU A 35 8.92 -2.93 -10.83
N LYS A 36 8.90 -1.67 -10.41
CA LYS A 36 9.75 -1.18 -9.33
C LYS A 36 9.41 -1.87 -8.02
N ALA A 37 8.13 -2.04 -7.69
CA ALA A 37 7.71 -2.76 -6.48
C ALA A 37 8.27 -4.19 -6.43
N ARG A 38 8.24 -4.91 -7.56
CA ARG A 38 8.83 -6.25 -7.67
C ARG A 38 10.35 -6.25 -7.45
N LYS A 39 11.06 -5.31 -8.06
CA LYS A 39 12.53 -5.19 -7.88
C LYS A 39 12.90 -4.89 -6.43
N VAL A 40 12.14 -4.02 -5.77
CA VAL A 40 12.35 -3.68 -4.35
C VAL A 40 12.17 -4.92 -3.49
N TRP A 41 11.11 -5.71 -3.73
CA TRP A 41 10.90 -6.98 -3.04
C TRP A 41 12.11 -7.92 -3.16
N ASP A 42 12.52 -8.24 -4.40
CA ASP A 42 13.60 -9.19 -4.67
C ASP A 42 14.96 -8.75 -4.06
N LEU A 43 15.22 -7.44 -4.03
CA LEU A 43 16.42 -6.88 -3.42
C LEU A 43 16.34 -6.93 -1.89
N SER A 44 15.19 -6.56 -1.32
CA SER A 44 14.99 -6.55 0.12
C SER A 44 15.10 -7.95 0.71
N GLU A 45 14.51 -8.98 0.09
CA GLU A 45 14.61 -10.37 0.54
C GLU A 45 16.07 -10.82 0.69
N LYS A 46 16.92 -10.52 -0.30
CA LYS A 46 18.36 -10.82 -0.26
C LYS A 46 19.07 -10.06 0.86
N LEU A 47 18.73 -8.79 1.06
CA LEU A 47 19.35 -7.95 2.10
C LEU A 47 19.01 -8.42 3.51
N VAL A 48 17.84 -9.03 3.72
CA VAL A 48 17.43 -9.56 5.03
C VAL A 48 17.72 -11.06 5.18
N GLY A 49 18.35 -11.70 4.20
CA GLY A 49 18.72 -13.12 4.25
C GLY A 49 17.54 -14.09 4.17
N LEU A 50 16.42 -13.66 3.57
CA LEU A 50 15.28 -14.53 3.27
C LEU A 50 15.42 -15.24 1.91
N ALA A 51 16.41 -14.83 1.11
CA ALA A 51 16.74 -15.37 -0.21
C ALA A 51 18.25 -15.41 -0.44
#